data_AF-X0SER3-F1
#
_entry.id   AF-X0SER3-F1
#
_cell.length_a   1.000
_cell.length_b   1.000
_cell.length_c   1.000
_cell.angle_alpha   90.00
_cell.angle_beta   90.00
_cell.angle_gamma   90.00
#
_symmetry.space_group_name_H-M   'P 1'
#
loop_
_entity.id
_entity.type
_entity.pdbx_description
1 polymer ?
#
loop_
_entity_poly.entity_id
_entity_poly.type
_entity_poly.pdbx_seq_one_letter_code
_entity_poly.pdbx_strand_id
1 'polypeptide(L)'
;GKFELLDFSASQGQASFTGSGVVATKDNEHYEADLTIDGQDVQLDELVYKSLKPQQQQLWDQLQPVGKCDVRLKIINDPGGRLNYQLKVEPRGVQITYKPLPYALGNLSGELIIEPERVSVDIWGSDPTIKIAGHIRQHKEERLVKLAVVAEDVVLDEKLKIVLPEKVRGLWKVFEPAGSVDVKIDSLNQVQKASGAGWLGLEGSLVLKDLSLNKPLTCRNLSGTVNGSMQSGPEGLQVVLLGELELPELKVGPLRLGKLSGTLTKGSKDSDQWSIQNIRADLAGGQAVGYIKGSKGAQGSYSALLQVENVDLAELMRQFKSAKPETSNNEKNGSRAEGRLKAKVSLEGNFNEPGSTSGRGRVYIDQAQLYKLPLMIRIMRTLSLQPAKANAFDTVQVDFYLQGQNIVFTKIILDGPALRMGGMGVYDRKKDWLAVVVKRDPPDNIWSKLPSFPE
;
A
#
# COMPACT_ATOMS: atom_id res chain seq x y z
N GLY A 1 1.84 -54.84 -34.13
CA GLY A 1 2.24 -54.41 -35.48
C GLY A 1 2.89 -53.03 -35.42
N LYS A 2 4.04 -52.82 -36.07
CA LYS A 2 4.73 -51.52 -36.04
C LYS A 2 4.14 -50.62 -37.13
N PHE A 3 3.50 -49.51 -36.76
CA PHE A 3 3.10 -48.46 -37.68
C PHE A 3 4.12 -47.33 -37.59
N GLU A 4 4.79 -47.05 -38.71
CA GLU A 4 5.77 -45.98 -38.77
C GLU A 4 5.13 -44.79 -39.48
N LEU A 5 5.08 -43.65 -38.81
CA LEU A 5 4.50 -42.43 -39.33
C LEU A 5 5.65 -41.50 -39.68
N LEU A 6 6.25 -41.74 -40.85
CA LEU A 6 7.53 -41.14 -41.25
C LEU A 6 7.48 -39.62 -41.19
N ASP A 7 6.59 -39.00 -41.96
CA ASP A 7 6.34 -37.55 -41.95
C ASP A 7 4.90 -37.29 -42.38
N PHE A 8 4.22 -36.36 -41.73
CA PHE A 8 2.98 -35.78 -42.20
C PHE A 8 3.04 -34.25 -42.19
N SER A 9 2.33 -33.64 -43.14
CA SER A 9 2.10 -32.21 -43.16
C SER A 9 0.60 -31.95 -43.36
N ALA A 10 0.06 -31.01 -42.61
CA ALA A 10 -1.31 -30.55 -42.72
C ALA A 10 -1.35 -29.02 -42.64
N SER A 11 -2.40 -28.41 -43.18
CA SER A 11 -2.63 -26.97 -43.05
C SER A 11 -4.10 -26.69 -42.74
N GLN A 12 -4.34 -25.63 -41.96
CA GLN A 12 -5.68 -25.17 -41.63
C GLN A 12 -5.68 -23.64 -41.58
N GLY A 13 -6.23 -23.01 -42.62
CA GLY A 13 -6.14 -21.55 -42.80
C GLY A 13 -4.68 -21.13 -42.96
N GLN A 14 -4.18 -20.29 -42.05
CA GLN A 14 -2.76 -19.88 -42.01
C GLN A 14 -1.89 -20.80 -41.14
N ALA A 15 -2.49 -21.74 -40.41
CA ALA A 15 -1.74 -22.66 -39.57
C ALA A 15 -1.13 -23.78 -40.40
N SER A 16 0.13 -24.13 -40.14
CA SER A 16 0.80 -25.29 -40.71
C SER A 16 1.21 -26.26 -39.62
N PHE A 17 0.92 -27.54 -39.82
CA PHE A 17 1.31 -28.61 -38.92
C PHE A 17 2.23 -29.58 -39.65
N THR A 18 3.30 -30.00 -38.97
CA THR A 18 4.18 -31.08 -39.40
C THR A 18 4.34 -32.06 -38.26
N GLY A 19 4.50 -33.34 -38.54
CA GLY A 19 4.88 -34.27 -37.50
C GLY A 19 5.52 -35.52 -38.03
N SER A 20 6.27 -36.17 -37.16
CA SER A 20 7.10 -37.34 -37.47
C SER A 20 7.13 -38.23 -36.23
N GLY A 21 7.12 -39.54 -36.43
CA GLY A 21 7.21 -40.46 -35.29
C GLY A 21 6.96 -41.93 -35.60
N VAL A 22 7.06 -42.74 -34.56
CA VAL A 22 6.85 -44.19 -34.64
C VAL A 22 5.77 -44.58 -33.64
N VAL A 23 4.79 -45.36 -34.09
CA VAL A 23 3.73 -45.92 -33.23
C VAL A 23 3.73 -47.44 -33.36
N ALA A 24 4.24 -48.15 -32.36
CA ALA A 24 4.23 -49.60 -32.33
C ALA A 24 3.07 -50.12 -31.46
N THR A 25 2.25 -51.02 -31.99
CA THR A 25 1.37 -51.85 -31.14
C THR A 25 2.16 -53.03 -30.61
N LYS A 26 2.23 -53.11 -29.27
CA LYS A 26 2.78 -54.27 -28.57
C LYS A 26 1.73 -55.39 -28.55
N ASP A 27 0.50 -55.04 -28.12
CA ASP A 27 -0.69 -55.91 -28.06
C ASP A 27 -1.95 -55.10 -28.49
N ASN A 28 -3.15 -55.70 -28.53
CA ASN A 28 -4.41 -54.99 -28.85
C ASN A 28 -4.76 -53.85 -27.87
N GLU A 29 -4.11 -53.79 -26.70
CA GLU A 29 -4.39 -52.82 -25.63
C GLU A 29 -3.25 -51.82 -25.36
N HIS A 30 -2.04 -52.04 -25.89
CA HIS A 30 -0.84 -51.25 -25.53
C HIS A 30 -0.08 -50.73 -26.76
N TYR A 31 0.15 -49.42 -26.77
CA TYR A 31 0.84 -48.68 -27.83
C TYR A 31 2.08 -47.98 -27.29
N GLU A 32 3.22 -48.21 -27.92
CA GLU A 32 4.45 -47.43 -27.74
C GLU A 32 4.47 -46.36 -28.83
N ALA A 33 4.63 -45.09 -28.44
CA ALA A 33 4.57 -43.96 -29.35
C ALA A 33 5.71 -43.01 -29.02
N ASP A 34 6.51 -42.66 -30.03
CA ASP A 34 7.43 -41.52 -30.04
C ASP A 34 7.00 -40.63 -31.19
N LEU A 35 6.25 -39.57 -30.88
CA LEU A 35 5.62 -38.70 -31.87
C LEU A 35 5.94 -37.25 -31.55
N THR A 36 6.45 -36.52 -32.54
CA THR A 36 6.60 -35.07 -32.49
C THR A 36 5.64 -34.42 -33.49
N ILE A 37 4.89 -33.42 -33.04
CA ILE A 37 4.02 -32.59 -33.86
C ILE A 37 4.39 -31.13 -33.60
N ASP A 38 4.70 -30.41 -34.66
CA ASP A 38 4.94 -28.97 -34.69
C ASP A 38 3.76 -28.29 -35.37
N GLY A 39 3.22 -27.23 -34.77
CA GLY A 39 2.21 -26.37 -35.34
C GLY A 39 2.70 -24.92 -35.33
N GLN A 40 2.66 -24.27 -36.48
CA GLN A 40 2.98 -22.85 -36.61
C GLN A 40 1.74 -22.05 -36.98
N ASP A 41 1.63 -20.84 -36.43
CA ASP A 41 0.54 -19.87 -36.68
C ASP A 41 -0.84 -20.46 -36.34
N VAL A 42 -0.90 -21.29 -35.29
CA VAL A 42 -2.15 -21.90 -34.82
C VAL A 42 -3.06 -20.82 -34.25
N GLN A 43 -4.24 -20.67 -34.86
CA GLN A 43 -5.22 -19.68 -34.44
C GLN A 43 -5.95 -20.17 -33.18
N LEU A 44 -6.02 -19.30 -32.17
CA LEU A 44 -6.77 -19.55 -30.94
C LEU A 44 -8.26 -19.29 -31.20
N ASP A 45 -8.93 -20.26 -31.82
CA ASP A 45 -10.31 -20.15 -32.31
C ASP A 45 -11.24 -21.24 -31.74
N GLU A 46 -12.46 -21.34 -32.30
CA GLU A 46 -13.48 -22.31 -31.88
C GLU A 46 -13.04 -23.77 -32.07
N LEU A 47 -12.16 -24.04 -33.04
CA LEU A 47 -11.67 -25.39 -33.30
C LEU A 47 -10.70 -25.83 -32.20
N VAL A 48 -9.77 -24.94 -31.83
CA VAL A 48 -8.90 -25.18 -30.67
C VAL A 48 -9.76 -25.35 -29.43
N TYR A 49 -10.72 -24.46 -29.18
CA TYR A 49 -11.62 -24.56 -28.02
C TYR A 49 -12.37 -25.90 -27.93
N LYS A 50 -12.91 -26.40 -29.06
CA LYS A 50 -13.60 -27.70 -29.12
C LYS A 50 -12.69 -28.90 -28.93
N SER A 51 -11.38 -28.75 -29.17
CA SER A 51 -10.39 -29.81 -28.94
C SER A 51 -9.95 -29.96 -27.47
N LEU A 52 -10.26 -28.96 -26.63
CA LEU A 52 -9.87 -28.93 -25.22
C LEU A 52 -10.76 -29.83 -24.35
N LYS A 53 -10.17 -30.41 -23.29
CA LYS A 53 -10.90 -31.12 -22.23
C LYS A 53 -11.75 -30.14 -21.39
N PRO A 54 -12.80 -30.60 -20.68
CA PRO A 54 -13.68 -29.71 -19.91
C PRO A 54 -12.96 -28.75 -18.94
N GLN A 55 -11.94 -29.23 -18.23
CA GLN A 55 -11.14 -28.39 -17.32
C GLN A 55 -10.34 -27.30 -18.06
N GLN A 56 -9.89 -27.60 -19.28
CA GLN A 56 -9.15 -26.65 -20.13
C GLN A 56 -10.10 -25.65 -20.78
N GLN A 57 -11.31 -26.08 -21.17
CA GLN A 57 -12.38 -25.18 -21.63
C GLN A 57 -12.78 -24.19 -20.55
N GLN A 58 -12.89 -24.62 -19.28
CA GLN A 58 -13.13 -23.70 -18.16
C GLN A 58 -12.05 -22.63 -18.00
N LEU A 59 -10.78 -22.98 -18.23
CA LEU A 59 -9.68 -22.02 -18.23
C LEU A 59 -9.74 -21.09 -19.44
N TRP A 60 -10.06 -21.63 -20.62
CA TRP A 60 -10.27 -20.85 -21.83
C TRP A 60 -11.41 -19.83 -21.66
N ASP A 61 -12.54 -20.22 -21.08
CA ASP A 61 -13.68 -19.35 -20.81
C ASP A 61 -13.33 -18.22 -19.82
N GLN A 62 -12.38 -18.48 -18.93
CA GLN A 62 -11.86 -17.48 -18.00
C GLN A 62 -10.87 -16.54 -18.66
N LEU A 63 -10.01 -17.01 -19.56
CA LEU A 63 -8.95 -16.20 -20.17
C LEU A 63 -9.37 -15.53 -21.48
N GLN A 64 -10.35 -16.09 -22.19
CA GLN A 64 -10.82 -15.66 -23.51
C GLN A 64 -9.66 -15.30 -24.45
N PRO A 65 -8.74 -16.24 -24.73
CA PRO A 65 -7.56 -15.94 -25.52
C PRO A 65 -7.93 -15.67 -26.98
N VAL A 66 -7.29 -14.64 -27.55
CA VAL A 66 -7.45 -14.24 -28.95
C VAL A 66 -6.07 -13.99 -29.54
N GLY A 67 -5.80 -14.57 -30.70
CA GLY A 67 -4.53 -14.43 -31.40
C GLY A 67 -4.01 -15.78 -31.86
N LYS A 68 -2.69 -15.88 -31.96
CA LYS A 68 -2.02 -17.06 -32.52
C LYS A 68 -0.87 -17.54 -31.65
N CYS A 69 -0.55 -18.81 -31.76
CA CYS A 69 0.60 -19.42 -31.08
C CYS A 69 1.32 -20.42 -31.97
N ASP A 70 2.56 -20.70 -31.62
CA ASP A 70 3.26 -21.89 -32.07
C ASP A 70 3.12 -22.98 -31.01
N VAL A 71 3.03 -24.23 -31.45
CA VAL A 71 2.88 -25.38 -30.57
C VAL A 71 3.84 -26.47 -30.98
N ARG A 72 4.41 -27.17 -30.00
CA ARG A 72 5.15 -28.40 -30.22
C ARG A 72 4.69 -29.43 -29.21
N LEU A 73 4.11 -30.52 -29.69
CA LEU A 73 3.71 -31.66 -28.89
C LEU A 73 4.70 -32.80 -29.11
N LYS A 74 5.32 -33.26 -28.03
CA LYS A 74 6.07 -34.51 -28.00
C LYS A 74 5.31 -35.52 -27.17
N ILE A 75 5.06 -36.70 -27.70
CA ILE A 75 4.42 -37.82 -27.00
C ILE A 75 5.45 -38.94 -26.93
N ILE A 76 5.71 -39.42 -25.72
CA ILE A 76 6.57 -40.56 -25.45
C ILE A 76 5.75 -41.50 -24.54
N ASN A 77 5.29 -42.63 -25.05
CA ASN A 77 4.67 -43.65 -24.21
C ASN A 77 5.73 -44.66 -23.76
N ASP A 78 5.86 -44.87 -22.45
CA ASP A 78 6.66 -45.96 -21.93
C ASP A 78 6.02 -47.33 -22.25
N PRO A 79 6.79 -48.45 -22.31
CA PRO A 79 6.28 -49.80 -22.57
C PRO A 79 5.19 -50.31 -21.61
N GLY A 80 4.96 -49.60 -20.51
CA GLY A 80 3.89 -49.85 -19.52
C GLY A 80 2.61 -49.03 -19.75
N GLY A 81 2.47 -48.33 -20.88
CA GLY A 81 1.25 -47.61 -21.27
C GLY A 81 1.00 -46.27 -20.56
N ARG A 82 1.97 -45.76 -19.79
CA ARG A 82 1.87 -44.41 -19.21
C ARG A 82 2.13 -43.37 -20.31
N LEU A 83 1.12 -42.56 -20.59
CA LEU A 83 1.20 -41.43 -21.50
C LEU A 83 2.09 -40.33 -20.90
N ASN A 84 3.32 -40.21 -21.39
CA ASN A 84 4.17 -39.05 -21.13
C ASN A 84 4.11 -38.13 -22.33
N TYR A 85 3.91 -36.84 -22.08
CA TYR A 85 3.85 -35.86 -23.15
C TYR A 85 4.41 -34.52 -22.68
N GLN A 86 4.89 -33.74 -23.63
CA GLN A 86 5.31 -32.37 -23.42
C GLN A 86 4.68 -31.53 -24.53
N LEU A 87 3.75 -30.67 -24.15
CA LEU A 87 3.18 -29.65 -25.01
C LEU A 87 3.83 -28.32 -24.69
N LYS A 88 4.67 -27.83 -25.60
CA LYS A 88 5.19 -26.47 -25.60
C LYS A 88 4.25 -25.57 -26.40
N VAL A 89 3.87 -24.43 -25.83
CA VAL A 89 3.04 -23.40 -26.48
C VAL A 89 3.77 -22.08 -26.39
N GLU A 90 3.92 -21.40 -27.52
CA GLU A 90 4.58 -20.10 -27.66
C GLU A 90 3.56 -19.08 -28.21
N PRO A 91 2.88 -18.32 -27.34
CA PRO A 91 1.99 -17.24 -27.77
C PRO A 91 2.75 -16.20 -28.60
N ARG A 92 2.12 -15.69 -29.67
CA ARG A 92 2.69 -14.64 -30.53
C ARG A 92 1.78 -13.42 -30.55
N GLY A 93 1.96 -12.56 -29.54
CA GLY A 93 1.17 -11.35 -29.37
C GLY A 93 -0.30 -11.65 -29.02
N VAL A 94 -0.54 -12.67 -28.20
CA VAL A 94 -1.90 -13.07 -27.79
C VAL A 94 -2.49 -12.03 -26.86
N GLN A 95 -3.80 -11.82 -26.97
CA GLN A 95 -4.58 -11.05 -26.02
C GLN A 95 -5.44 -12.00 -25.18
N ILE A 96 -5.52 -11.75 -23.88
CA ILE A 96 -6.47 -12.42 -22.98
C ILE A 96 -7.32 -11.37 -22.27
N THR A 97 -8.57 -11.70 -21.97
CA THR A 97 -9.45 -10.91 -21.11
C THR A 97 -9.89 -11.79 -19.97
N TYR A 98 -9.24 -11.63 -18.81
CA TYR A 98 -9.54 -12.48 -17.67
C TYR A 98 -10.94 -12.16 -17.12
N LYS A 99 -11.91 -13.05 -17.27
CA LYS A 99 -13.33 -12.77 -16.95
C LYS A 99 -13.57 -12.21 -15.54
N PRO A 100 -12.91 -12.71 -14.48
CA PRO A 100 -13.04 -12.11 -13.14
C PRO A 100 -12.49 -10.68 -13.08
N LEU A 101 -11.50 -10.33 -13.89
CA LEU A 101 -10.78 -9.07 -13.92
C LEU A 101 -10.71 -8.55 -15.37
N PRO A 102 -11.67 -7.72 -15.82
CA PRO A 102 -11.81 -7.32 -17.22
C PRO A 102 -10.75 -6.29 -17.66
N TYR A 103 -9.49 -6.52 -17.31
CA TYR A 103 -8.33 -5.95 -17.96
C TYR A 103 -7.93 -6.87 -19.10
N ALA A 104 -7.91 -6.31 -20.31
CA ALA A 104 -7.25 -6.96 -21.42
C ALA A 104 -5.76 -6.96 -21.14
N LEU A 105 -5.13 -8.14 -21.17
CA LEU A 105 -3.69 -8.28 -21.19
C LEU A 105 -3.33 -8.62 -22.64
N GLY A 106 -2.71 -7.67 -23.32
CA GLY A 106 -2.32 -7.75 -24.72
C GLY A 106 -0.84 -8.04 -24.93
N ASN A 107 -0.50 -8.33 -26.18
CA ASN A 107 0.86 -8.58 -26.64
C ASN A 107 1.60 -9.69 -25.85
N LEU A 108 0.86 -10.70 -25.39
CA LEU A 108 1.43 -11.81 -24.63
C LEU A 108 2.29 -12.70 -25.52
N SER A 109 3.51 -12.92 -25.06
CA SER A 109 4.52 -13.78 -25.68
C SER A 109 5.27 -14.56 -24.62
N GLY A 110 5.97 -15.62 -25.03
CA GLY A 110 6.81 -16.42 -24.16
C GLY A 110 6.55 -17.90 -24.32
N GLU A 111 6.71 -18.66 -23.25
CA GLU A 111 6.66 -20.11 -23.28
C GLU A 111 5.78 -20.70 -22.17
N LEU A 112 4.95 -21.66 -22.56
CA LEU A 112 4.16 -22.50 -21.68
C LEU A 112 4.54 -23.96 -21.97
N ILE A 113 5.04 -24.69 -20.97
CA ILE A 113 5.34 -26.11 -21.09
C ILE A 113 4.35 -26.89 -20.23
N ILE A 114 3.56 -27.75 -20.85
CA ILE A 114 2.53 -28.56 -20.20
C ILE A 114 2.95 -30.03 -20.28
N GLU A 115 3.06 -30.66 -19.12
CA GLU A 115 3.41 -32.06 -18.88
C GLU A 115 2.35 -32.68 -17.95
N PRO A 116 2.23 -34.02 -17.87
CA PRO A 116 1.17 -34.68 -17.09
C PRO A 116 0.95 -34.16 -15.65
N GLU A 117 2.04 -33.88 -14.93
CA GLU A 117 2.00 -33.43 -13.53
C GLU A 117 2.59 -32.03 -13.32
N ARG A 118 2.98 -31.33 -14.40
CA ARG A 118 3.68 -30.05 -14.31
C ARG A 118 3.28 -29.11 -15.44
N VAL A 119 3.01 -27.86 -15.08
CA VAL A 119 2.93 -26.74 -16.03
C VAL A 119 4.03 -25.76 -15.68
N SER A 120 4.89 -25.41 -16.63
CA SER A 120 5.87 -24.33 -16.48
C SER A 120 5.41 -23.15 -17.33
N VAL A 121 5.57 -21.94 -16.79
CA VAL A 121 5.11 -20.69 -17.38
C VAL A 121 6.28 -19.72 -17.40
N ASP A 122 6.55 -19.07 -18.53
CA ASP A 122 7.38 -17.87 -18.64
C ASP A 122 6.75 -16.99 -19.74
N ILE A 123 5.77 -16.19 -19.34
CA ILE A 123 4.97 -15.34 -20.22
C ILE A 123 5.18 -13.88 -19.86
N TRP A 124 5.32 -13.03 -20.86
CA TRP A 124 5.37 -11.58 -20.71
C TRP A 124 4.43 -10.89 -21.68
N GLY A 125 3.90 -9.73 -21.28
CA GLY A 125 3.08 -8.84 -22.11
C GLY A 125 3.54 -7.39 -21.93
N SER A 126 3.12 -6.53 -22.86
CA SER A 126 3.51 -5.11 -22.88
C SER A 126 2.32 -4.15 -22.87
N ASP A 127 1.08 -4.66 -22.77
CA ASP A 127 -0.13 -3.84 -22.78
C ASP A 127 -1.23 -4.41 -21.87
N PRO A 128 -1.21 -4.12 -20.55
CA PRO A 128 -0.12 -3.49 -19.80
C PRO A 128 1.08 -4.42 -19.59
N THR A 129 2.21 -3.87 -19.13
CA THR A 129 3.42 -4.64 -18.83
C THR A 129 3.16 -5.66 -17.73
N ILE A 130 3.35 -6.94 -18.05
CA ILE A 130 3.22 -8.05 -17.12
C ILE A 130 4.26 -9.12 -17.42
N LYS A 131 4.80 -9.77 -16.40
CA LYS A 131 5.62 -10.98 -16.53
C LYS A 131 5.18 -11.99 -15.48
N ILE A 132 4.96 -13.23 -15.89
CA ILE A 132 4.61 -14.35 -15.02
C ILE A 132 5.58 -15.49 -15.34
N ALA A 133 6.35 -15.90 -14.35
CA ALA A 133 7.30 -16.99 -14.48
C ALA A 133 7.13 -18.00 -13.34
N GLY A 134 7.29 -19.29 -13.61
CA GLY A 134 7.28 -20.31 -12.56
C GLY A 134 6.68 -21.63 -13.01
N HIS A 135 6.15 -22.41 -12.06
CA HIS A 135 5.56 -23.70 -12.35
C HIS A 135 4.46 -24.09 -11.36
N ILE A 136 3.52 -24.89 -11.86
CA ILE A 136 2.45 -25.53 -11.12
C ILE A 136 2.72 -27.03 -11.21
N ARG A 137 2.74 -27.73 -10.08
CA ARG A 137 2.77 -29.19 -10.04
C ARG A 137 1.49 -29.72 -9.44
N GLN A 138 0.94 -30.75 -10.06
CA GLN A 138 -0.23 -31.47 -9.56
C GLN A 138 0.18 -32.93 -9.38
N HIS A 139 0.23 -33.40 -8.15
CA HIS A 139 0.50 -34.80 -7.84
C HIS A 139 -0.61 -35.35 -6.96
N LYS A 140 -1.40 -36.30 -7.47
CA LYS A 140 -2.61 -36.82 -6.81
C LYS A 140 -3.54 -35.65 -6.40
N GLU A 141 -3.84 -35.56 -5.12
CA GLU A 141 -4.72 -34.57 -4.50
C GLU A 141 -3.99 -33.30 -4.01
N GLU A 142 -2.70 -33.17 -4.30
CA GLU A 142 -1.89 -32.03 -3.89
C GLU A 142 -1.49 -31.17 -5.08
N ARG A 143 -1.75 -29.87 -4.98
CA ARG A 143 -1.34 -28.84 -5.94
C ARG A 143 -0.28 -27.95 -5.32
N LEU A 144 0.87 -27.85 -5.97
CA LEU A 144 1.97 -26.96 -5.61
C LEU A 144 2.10 -25.86 -6.68
N VAL A 145 2.00 -24.60 -6.30
CA VAL A 145 2.17 -23.45 -7.19
C VAL A 145 3.40 -22.68 -6.74
N LYS A 146 4.32 -22.41 -7.66
CA LYS A 146 5.48 -21.53 -7.46
C LYS A 146 5.54 -20.53 -8.60
N LEU A 147 5.22 -19.26 -8.33
CA LEU A 147 5.17 -18.21 -9.35
C LEU A 147 5.91 -16.95 -8.89
N ALA A 148 6.53 -16.27 -9.84
CA ALA A 148 6.98 -14.90 -9.74
C ALA A 148 6.14 -14.05 -10.69
N VAL A 149 5.74 -12.86 -10.25
CA VAL A 149 4.88 -11.95 -11.03
C VAL A 149 5.48 -10.56 -11.00
N VAL A 150 5.57 -9.91 -12.15
CA VAL A 150 5.87 -8.47 -12.27
C VAL A 150 4.70 -7.85 -13.04
N ALA A 151 4.16 -6.75 -12.55
CA ALA A 151 3.18 -5.95 -13.25
C ALA A 151 3.50 -4.47 -13.03
N GLU A 152 3.50 -3.67 -14.07
CA GLU A 152 3.81 -2.24 -13.99
C GLU A 152 2.55 -1.40 -14.23
N ASP A 153 2.51 -0.22 -13.61
CA ASP A 153 1.45 0.78 -13.77
C ASP A 153 0.03 0.23 -13.51
N VAL A 154 -0.09 -0.65 -12.51
CA VAL A 154 -1.38 -1.20 -12.08
C VAL A 154 -2.21 -0.07 -11.46
N VAL A 155 -3.25 0.36 -12.18
CA VAL A 155 -4.13 1.44 -11.75
C VAL A 155 -5.01 0.97 -10.59
N LEU A 156 -5.04 1.77 -9.53
CA LEU A 156 -5.89 1.55 -8.37
C LEU A 156 -7.30 2.13 -8.62
N ASP A 157 -8.12 1.41 -9.37
CA ASP A 157 -9.49 1.81 -9.72
C ASP A 157 -10.58 0.89 -9.11
N GLU A 158 -11.84 1.17 -9.44
CA GLU A 158 -12.97 0.35 -8.99
C GLU A 158 -12.99 -1.06 -9.64
N LYS A 159 -12.41 -1.24 -10.84
CA LYS A 159 -12.33 -2.56 -11.49
C LYS A 159 -11.39 -3.48 -10.69
N LEU A 160 -10.22 -2.97 -10.28
CA LEU A 160 -9.30 -3.70 -9.42
C LEU A 160 -9.96 -3.99 -8.06
N LYS A 161 -10.60 -3.00 -7.45
CA LYS A 161 -11.28 -3.16 -6.16
C LYS A 161 -12.28 -4.31 -6.13
N ILE A 162 -13.06 -4.52 -7.19
CA ILE A 162 -14.10 -5.57 -7.25
C ILE A 162 -13.48 -6.98 -7.19
N VAL A 163 -12.28 -7.16 -7.72
CA VAL A 163 -11.61 -8.48 -7.78
C VAL A 163 -10.76 -8.80 -6.57
N LEU A 164 -10.50 -7.81 -5.72
CA LEU A 164 -9.69 -8.02 -4.54
C LEU A 164 -10.41 -8.95 -3.53
N PRO A 165 -9.66 -9.79 -2.78
CA PRO A 165 -10.21 -10.55 -1.68
C PRO A 165 -10.93 -9.64 -0.67
N GLU A 166 -11.95 -10.16 0.01
CA GLU A 166 -12.80 -9.37 0.93
C GLU A 166 -11.99 -8.58 1.96
N LYS A 167 -10.93 -9.18 2.50
CA LYS A 167 -10.03 -8.54 3.47
C LYS A 167 -9.32 -7.31 2.88
N VAL A 168 -8.87 -7.39 1.62
CA VAL A 168 -8.22 -6.27 0.94
C VAL A 168 -9.24 -5.22 0.50
N ARG A 169 -10.44 -5.65 0.06
CA ARG A 169 -11.58 -4.74 -0.17
C ARG A 169 -11.96 -3.94 1.08
N GLY A 170 -11.87 -4.55 2.26
CA GLY A 170 -12.04 -3.87 3.54
C GLY A 170 -11.07 -2.71 3.73
N LEU A 171 -9.77 -2.93 3.44
CA LEU A 171 -8.76 -1.87 3.49
C LEU A 171 -9.01 -0.78 2.45
N TRP A 172 -9.43 -1.17 1.23
CA TRP A 172 -9.79 -0.21 0.18
C TRP A 172 -10.91 0.75 0.62
N LYS A 173 -11.95 0.24 1.30
CA LYS A 173 -13.04 1.08 1.83
C LYS A 173 -12.57 2.06 2.91
N VAL A 174 -11.55 1.70 3.68
CA VAL A 174 -11.02 2.53 4.77
C VAL A 174 -10.12 3.63 4.24
N PHE A 175 -9.25 3.32 3.28
CA PHE A 175 -8.22 4.25 2.82
C PHE A 175 -8.55 4.98 1.52
N GLU A 176 -9.46 4.41 0.71
CA GLU A 176 -9.85 4.91 -0.62
C GLU A 176 -8.63 5.30 -1.47
N PRO A 177 -7.74 4.33 -1.76
CA PRO A 177 -6.52 4.61 -2.50
C PRO A 177 -6.83 4.99 -3.94
N ALA A 178 -6.04 5.92 -4.48
CA ALA A 178 -6.05 6.28 -5.90
C ALA A 178 -4.61 6.55 -6.37
N GLY A 179 -4.31 6.17 -7.61
CA GLY A 179 -2.97 6.24 -8.20
C GLY A 179 -2.62 4.95 -8.93
N SER A 180 -1.33 4.67 -9.08
CA SER A 180 -0.84 3.44 -9.67
C SER A 180 0.26 2.81 -8.83
N VAL A 181 0.47 1.51 -9.02
CA VAL A 181 1.54 0.77 -8.35
C VAL A 181 2.23 -0.18 -9.33
N ASP A 182 3.54 -0.35 -9.16
CA ASP A 182 4.21 -1.52 -9.71
C ASP A 182 4.19 -2.63 -8.67
N VAL A 183 3.87 -3.84 -9.11
CA VAL A 183 3.77 -5.02 -8.28
C VAL A 183 4.87 -5.99 -8.68
N LYS A 184 5.73 -6.34 -7.73
CA LYS A 184 6.70 -7.41 -7.89
C LYS A 184 6.48 -8.46 -6.82
N ILE A 185 6.09 -9.65 -7.23
CA ILE A 185 6.03 -10.84 -6.38
C ILE A 185 7.24 -11.69 -6.73
N ASP A 186 8.25 -11.68 -5.87
CA ASP A 186 9.48 -12.47 -6.04
C ASP A 186 9.20 -13.96 -5.88
N SER A 187 8.30 -14.32 -4.95
CA SER A 187 7.95 -15.71 -4.70
C SER A 187 6.52 -15.85 -4.16
N LEU A 188 5.64 -16.43 -4.96
CA LEU A 188 4.35 -16.96 -4.54
C LEU A 188 4.43 -18.48 -4.45
N ASN A 189 4.25 -19.03 -3.25
CA ASN A 189 4.22 -20.46 -2.97
C ASN A 189 2.83 -20.85 -2.45
N GLN A 190 2.10 -21.69 -3.16
CA GLN A 190 0.83 -22.23 -2.69
C GLN A 190 0.88 -23.75 -2.62
N VAL A 191 0.39 -24.31 -1.53
CA VAL A 191 0.15 -25.74 -1.35
C VAL A 191 -1.34 -25.91 -1.08
N GLN A 192 -2.03 -26.68 -1.91
CA GLN A 192 -3.46 -26.96 -1.74
C GLN A 192 -3.70 -28.46 -1.73
N LYS A 193 -4.36 -28.96 -0.67
CA LYS A 193 -4.81 -30.35 -0.57
C LYS A 193 -6.30 -30.46 -0.92
N ALA A 194 -6.75 -31.63 -1.37
CA ALA A 194 -8.16 -31.88 -1.67
C ALA A 194 -9.13 -31.64 -0.50
N SER A 195 -8.65 -31.72 0.76
CA SER A 195 -9.42 -31.38 1.96
C SER A 195 -9.77 -29.89 2.10
N GLY A 196 -9.26 -29.03 1.21
CA GLY A 196 -9.40 -27.57 1.29
C GLY A 196 -8.35 -26.91 2.19
N ALA A 197 -7.60 -27.70 2.98
CA ALA A 197 -6.46 -27.21 3.74
C ALA A 197 -5.32 -26.80 2.79
N GLY A 198 -4.76 -25.62 3.02
CA GLY A 198 -3.69 -25.12 2.18
C GLY A 198 -2.79 -24.13 2.90
N TRP A 199 -1.62 -23.94 2.30
CA TRP A 199 -0.66 -22.92 2.68
C TRP A 199 -0.48 -21.97 1.51
N LEU A 200 -0.33 -20.68 1.79
CA LEU A 200 0.06 -19.67 0.82
C LEU A 200 1.16 -18.84 1.46
N GLY A 201 2.29 -18.70 0.77
CA GLY A 201 3.36 -17.76 1.07
C GLY A 201 3.52 -16.80 -0.11
N LEU A 202 3.72 -15.53 0.19
CA LEU A 202 3.99 -14.49 -0.79
C LEU A 202 5.13 -13.62 -0.24
N GLU A 203 6.10 -13.32 -1.08
CA GLU A 203 7.15 -12.33 -0.83
C GLU A 203 7.27 -11.43 -2.04
N GLY A 204 7.40 -10.12 -1.80
CA GLY A 204 7.50 -9.15 -2.87
C GLY A 204 7.63 -7.71 -2.42
N SER A 205 7.46 -6.81 -3.39
CA SER A 205 7.51 -5.37 -3.23
C SER A 205 6.42 -4.68 -4.05
N LEU A 206 5.99 -3.52 -3.57
CA LEU A 206 5.12 -2.58 -4.26
C LEU A 206 5.87 -1.27 -4.44
N VAL A 207 5.93 -0.75 -5.66
CA VAL A 207 6.39 0.62 -5.92
C VAL A 207 5.15 1.49 -6.04
N LEU A 208 5.01 2.44 -5.12
CA LEU A 208 3.92 3.41 -5.12
C LEU A 208 4.27 4.54 -6.09
N LYS A 209 3.36 4.84 -7.02
CA LYS A 209 3.53 5.91 -8.02
C LYS A 209 2.43 6.96 -7.84
N ASP A 210 2.80 8.05 -7.16
CA ASP A 210 1.92 9.19 -6.85
C ASP A 210 0.58 8.77 -6.21
N LEU A 211 0.65 7.85 -5.25
CA LEU A 211 -0.53 7.33 -4.61
C LEU A 211 -1.12 8.38 -3.66
N SER A 212 -2.44 8.39 -3.55
CA SER A 212 -3.19 9.19 -2.59
C SER A 212 -4.09 8.30 -1.73
N LEU A 213 -4.18 8.62 -0.45
CA LEU A 213 -5.12 8.02 0.49
C LEU A 213 -6.06 9.12 0.95
N ASN A 214 -7.36 8.93 0.78
CA ASN A 214 -8.33 10.00 1.06
C ASN A 214 -8.86 9.96 2.49
N LYS A 215 -8.70 8.83 3.20
CA LYS A 215 -9.25 8.59 4.54
C LYS A 215 -8.28 7.82 5.46
N PRO A 216 -8.36 8.02 6.79
CA PRO A 216 -9.10 9.09 7.48
C PRO A 216 -8.42 10.46 7.38
N LEU A 217 -7.14 10.47 7.01
CA LEU A 217 -6.33 11.65 6.76
C LEU A 217 -5.97 11.65 5.28
N THR A 218 -6.13 12.81 4.62
CA THR A 218 -5.71 12.95 3.24
C THR A 218 -4.18 12.93 3.17
N CYS A 219 -3.66 11.83 2.64
CA CYS A 219 -2.25 11.65 2.34
C CYS A 219 -2.06 11.75 0.83
N ARG A 220 -1.10 12.54 0.37
CA ARG A 220 -0.79 12.72 -1.05
C ARG A 220 0.70 12.53 -1.31
N ASN A 221 1.03 12.30 -2.58
CA ASN A 221 2.38 12.08 -3.06
C ASN A 221 3.03 10.85 -2.41
N LEU A 222 2.26 9.79 -2.12
CA LEU A 222 2.84 8.54 -1.64
C LEU A 222 3.59 7.88 -2.80
N SER A 223 4.87 8.17 -2.90
CA SER A 223 5.80 7.54 -3.83
C SER A 223 6.90 6.88 -3.04
N GLY A 224 7.30 5.67 -3.44
CA GLY A 224 8.32 4.91 -2.72
C GLY A 224 8.06 3.43 -2.75
N THR A 225 8.75 2.68 -1.91
CA THR A 225 8.70 1.21 -1.95
C THR A 225 8.14 0.66 -0.64
N VAL A 226 7.25 -0.33 -0.78
CA VAL A 226 6.76 -1.16 0.32
C VAL A 226 7.20 -2.58 0.04
N ASN A 227 8.15 -3.08 0.82
CA ASN A 227 8.55 -4.49 0.76
C ASN A 227 7.70 -5.29 1.73
N GLY A 228 7.46 -6.57 1.47
CA GLY A 228 6.92 -7.43 2.52
C GLY A 228 6.65 -8.87 2.12
N SER A 229 6.27 -9.63 3.14
CA SER A 229 5.84 -11.02 2.98
C SER A 229 4.48 -11.26 3.64
N MET A 230 3.81 -12.33 3.21
CA MET A 230 2.55 -12.81 3.75
C MET A 230 2.58 -14.34 3.79
N GLN A 231 2.07 -14.93 4.86
CA GLN A 231 1.84 -16.36 4.94
C GLN A 231 0.38 -16.64 5.32
N SER A 232 -0.12 -17.83 5.02
CA SER A 232 -1.38 -18.33 5.53
C SER A 232 -1.36 -19.85 5.58
N GLY A 233 -2.08 -20.41 6.54
CA GLY A 233 -2.16 -21.85 6.76
C GLY A 233 -3.59 -22.39 6.81
N PRO A 234 -3.76 -23.68 7.17
CA PRO A 234 -5.03 -24.41 7.15
C PRO A 234 -6.12 -23.81 8.05
N GLU A 235 -5.71 -23.18 9.15
CA GLU A 235 -6.63 -22.54 10.10
C GLU A 235 -7.12 -21.16 9.62
N GLY A 236 -6.77 -20.79 8.38
CA GLY A 236 -7.14 -19.56 7.72
C GLY A 236 -5.96 -18.60 7.52
N LEU A 237 -6.29 -17.45 6.93
CA LEU A 237 -5.31 -16.44 6.58
C LEU A 237 -4.71 -15.75 7.82
N GLN A 238 -3.54 -16.24 8.27
CA GLN A 238 -2.68 -15.58 9.26
C GLN A 238 -1.75 -14.59 8.56
N VAL A 239 -2.26 -13.41 8.20
CA VAL A 239 -1.45 -12.38 7.54
C VAL A 239 -0.43 -11.82 8.53
N VAL A 240 0.77 -12.39 8.54
CA VAL A 240 1.95 -11.71 9.07
C VAL A 240 2.45 -10.83 7.93
N LEU A 241 2.11 -9.55 7.97
CA LEU A 241 2.73 -8.57 7.10
C LEU A 241 3.91 -8.01 7.87
N LEU A 242 5.11 -8.12 7.33
CA LEU A 242 6.28 -7.36 7.79
C LEU A 242 6.80 -6.61 6.57
N GLY A 243 6.90 -5.30 6.68
CA GLY A 243 7.33 -4.49 5.56
C GLY A 243 8.03 -3.21 5.95
N GLU A 244 8.99 -2.80 5.11
CA GLU A 244 9.65 -1.51 5.23
C GLU A 244 8.98 -0.53 4.28
N LEU A 245 8.68 0.65 4.80
CA LEU A 245 8.16 1.80 4.07
C LEU A 245 9.31 2.79 3.88
N GLU A 246 9.56 3.20 2.65
CA GLU A 246 10.49 4.29 2.34
C GLU A 246 9.83 5.26 1.35
N LEU A 247 9.51 6.48 1.80
CA LEU A 247 8.90 7.53 0.96
C LEU A 247 9.79 8.79 0.92
N PRO A 248 10.13 9.34 -0.26
CA PRO A 248 10.89 10.58 -0.36
C PRO A 248 10.16 11.80 0.20
N GLU A 249 8.85 11.90 -0.03
CA GLU A 249 7.96 12.93 0.52
C GLU A 249 6.62 12.28 0.89
N LEU A 250 6.01 12.72 1.99
CA LEU A 250 4.63 12.44 2.34
C LEU A 250 3.95 13.76 2.73
N LYS A 251 2.83 14.06 2.09
CA LYS A 251 1.98 15.19 2.49
C LYS A 251 0.83 14.70 3.34
N VAL A 252 0.74 15.15 4.59
CA VAL A 252 -0.36 14.85 5.51
C VAL A 252 -1.05 16.14 5.90
N GLY A 253 -2.19 16.43 5.27
CA GLY A 253 -2.82 17.74 5.39
C GLY A 253 -1.83 18.87 5.00
N PRO A 254 -1.56 19.85 5.88
CA PRO A 254 -0.60 20.93 5.60
C PRO A 254 0.86 20.51 5.78
N LEU A 255 1.13 19.38 6.46
CA LEU A 255 2.49 18.97 6.82
C LEU A 255 3.16 18.26 5.65
N ARG A 256 4.42 18.62 5.40
CA ARG A 256 5.31 17.91 4.48
C ARG A 256 6.38 17.19 5.27
N LEU A 257 6.37 15.87 5.18
CA LEU A 257 7.36 14.98 5.76
C LEU A 257 8.31 14.53 4.64
N GLY A 258 9.61 14.74 4.81
CA GLY A 258 10.63 14.25 3.88
C GLY A 258 11.27 12.98 4.40
N LYS A 259 11.80 12.13 3.50
CA LYS A 259 12.57 10.92 3.85
C LYS A 259 11.87 10.07 4.92
N LEU A 260 10.57 9.84 4.74
CA LEU A 260 9.79 9.04 5.67
C LEU A 260 10.23 7.58 5.57
N SER A 261 10.56 6.99 6.71
CA SER A 261 10.71 5.53 6.83
C SER A 261 9.95 4.97 8.02
N GLY A 262 9.67 3.67 7.99
CA GLY A 262 9.06 2.95 9.10
C GLY A 262 8.77 1.49 8.77
N THR A 263 8.58 0.69 9.80
CA THR A 263 8.32 -0.75 9.67
C THR A 263 6.84 -1.03 9.92
N LEU A 264 6.14 -1.49 8.89
CA LEU A 264 4.75 -1.94 8.95
C LEU A 264 4.69 -3.40 9.42
N THR A 265 3.87 -3.66 10.44
CA THR A 265 3.55 -4.99 10.92
C THR A 265 2.04 -5.22 10.97
N LYS A 266 1.58 -6.41 10.58
CA LYS A 266 0.22 -6.91 10.85
C LYS A 266 0.31 -8.25 11.56
N GLY A 267 -0.36 -8.37 12.70
CA GLY A 267 -0.34 -9.58 13.52
C GLY A 267 -1.24 -10.70 12.98
N SER A 268 -1.20 -11.86 13.65
CA SER A 268 -1.92 -13.07 13.25
C SER A 268 -3.45 -12.90 13.32
N LYS A 269 -4.19 -13.94 12.93
CA LYS A 269 -5.66 -13.99 12.91
C LYS A 269 -6.32 -13.55 14.24
N ASP A 270 -5.65 -13.73 15.37
CA ASP A 270 -6.18 -13.46 16.71
C ASP A 270 -5.84 -12.05 17.22
N SER A 271 -4.73 -11.47 16.75
CA SER A 271 -4.41 -10.07 16.97
C SER A 271 -4.82 -9.31 15.72
N ASP A 272 -6.06 -8.83 15.66
CA ASP A 272 -6.51 -7.94 14.56
C ASP A 272 -5.84 -6.56 14.63
N GLN A 273 -4.58 -6.52 15.09
CA GLN A 273 -3.73 -5.39 15.29
C GLN A 273 -2.75 -5.24 14.13
N TRP A 274 -2.44 -4.00 13.85
CA TRP A 274 -1.40 -3.59 12.92
C TRP A 274 -0.62 -2.43 13.55
N SER A 275 0.63 -2.24 13.16
CA SER A 275 1.41 -1.09 13.58
C SER A 275 2.38 -0.63 12.51
N ILE A 276 2.67 0.67 12.46
CA ILE A 276 3.83 1.22 11.79
C ILE A 276 4.74 1.71 12.91
N GLN A 277 5.87 1.04 13.08
CA GLN A 277 6.85 1.34 14.12
C GLN A 277 8.08 2.01 13.51
N ASN A 278 8.95 2.52 14.39
CA ASN A 278 10.22 3.13 13.98
C ASN A 278 10.05 4.24 12.92
N ILE A 279 8.92 4.97 12.97
CA ILE A 279 8.67 6.05 12.02
C ILE A 279 9.75 7.09 12.21
N ARG A 280 10.40 7.50 11.12
CA ARG A 280 11.36 8.61 11.06
C ARG A 280 11.07 9.46 9.83
N ALA A 281 11.17 10.78 9.95
CA ALA A 281 11.03 11.71 8.84
C ALA A 281 11.69 13.06 9.13
N ASP A 282 12.08 13.76 8.07
CA ASP A 282 12.42 15.18 8.11
C ASP A 282 11.13 16.01 8.19
N LEU A 283 11.06 16.97 9.12
CA LEU A 283 9.93 17.90 9.23
C LEU A 283 10.46 19.32 9.46
N ALA A 284 10.27 20.19 8.46
CA ALA A 284 10.60 21.61 8.54
C ALA A 284 12.00 21.87 9.16
N GLY A 285 13.03 21.21 8.62
CA GLY A 285 14.43 21.35 9.09
C GLY A 285 14.77 20.58 10.39
N GLY A 286 13.79 19.96 11.03
CA GLY A 286 13.96 19.07 12.18
C GLY A 286 13.70 17.61 11.86
N GLN A 287 13.61 16.79 12.91
CA GLN A 287 13.33 15.36 12.83
C GLN A 287 11.99 15.04 13.50
N ALA A 288 11.23 14.13 12.90
CA ALA A 288 10.01 13.56 13.42
C ALA A 288 10.20 12.06 13.61
N VAL A 289 9.85 11.55 14.79
CA VAL A 289 9.90 10.13 15.12
C VAL A 289 8.61 9.67 15.77
N GLY A 290 8.22 8.41 15.59
CA GLY A 290 6.98 7.96 16.18
C GLY A 290 6.60 6.52 15.87
N TYR A 291 5.36 6.22 16.22
CA TYR A 291 4.68 5.00 15.81
C TYR A 291 3.17 5.23 15.74
N ILE A 292 2.49 4.40 14.97
CA ILE A 292 1.04 4.25 15.01
C ILE A 292 0.71 2.77 15.15
N LYS A 293 -0.29 2.44 15.96
CA LYS A 293 -0.85 1.10 16.06
C LYS A 293 -2.36 1.19 16.00
N GLY A 294 -2.98 0.22 15.36
CA GLY A 294 -4.43 0.15 15.25
C GLY A 294 -4.94 -1.27 15.38
N SER A 295 -6.24 -1.39 15.58
CA SER A 295 -6.93 -2.68 15.61
C SER A 295 -8.26 -2.59 14.88
N LYS A 296 -8.63 -3.64 14.14
CA LYS A 296 -9.87 -3.69 13.36
C LYS A 296 -11.05 -4.32 14.12
N GLY A 297 -10.97 -4.39 15.47
CA GLY A 297 -12.11 -4.71 16.35
C GLY A 297 -13.35 -3.85 16.03
N ALA A 298 -14.52 -4.14 16.62
CA ALA A 298 -15.86 -3.68 16.18
C ALA A 298 -16.00 -2.22 15.69
N GLN A 299 -15.14 -1.30 16.14
CA GLN A 299 -15.12 0.08 15.73
C GLN A 299 -13.86 0.52 14.93
N GLY A 300 -12.72 -0.17 14.95
CA GLY A 300 -11.52 0.22 14.20
C GLY A 300 -10.66 1.28 14.92
N SER A 301 -10.09 0.92 16.07
CA SER A 301 -9.36 1.85 16.94
C SER A 301 -7.91 2.09 16.50
N TYR A 302 -7.33 3.22 16.94
CA TYR A 302 -5.93 3.56 16.76
C TYR A 302 -5.34 4.32 17.93
N SER A 303 -4.03 4.22 18.06
CA SER A 303 -3.22 5.09 18.91
C SER A 303 -1.91 5.41 18.19
N ALA A 304 -1.47 6.65 18.29
CA ALA A 304 -0.25 7.13 17.67
C ALA A 304 0.56 7.97 18.66
N LEU A 305 1.88 7.89 18.54
CA LEU A 305 2.81 8.78 19.22
C LEU A 305 3.68 9.44 18.16
N LEU A 306 3.74 10.77 18.18
CA LEU A 306 4.64 11.57 17.36
C LEU A 306 5.50 12.43 18.28
N GLN A 307 6.80 12.39 18.09
CA GLN A 307 7.76 13.29 18.72
C GLN A 307 8.54 14.00 17.62
N VAL A 308 8.71 15.30 17.76
CA VAL A 308 9.48 16.11 16.83
C VAL A 308 10.54 16.90 17.60
N GLU A 309 11.71 17.07 17.01
CA GLU A 309 12.84 17.78 17.61
C GLU A 309 13.51 18.70 16.59
N ASN A 310 14.01 19.84 17.07
CA ASN A 310 14.73 20.85 16.29
C ASN A 310 13.97 21.37 15.05
N VAL A 311 12.63 21.33 15.08
CA VAL A 311 11.79 21.81 13.99
C VAL A 311 11.88 23.32 13.89
N ASP A 312 12.14 23.85 12.70
CA ASP A 312 12.13 25.30 12.46
C ASP A 312 10.68 25.80 12.46
N LEU A 313 10.34 26.64 13.44
CA LEU A 313 8.99 27.18 13.60
C LEU A 313 8.56 28.04 12.40
N ALA A 314 9.47 28.79 11.80
CA ALA A 314 9.15 29.67 10.67
C ALA A 314 8.81 28.84 9.43
N GLU A 315 9.59 27.78 9.18
CA GLU A 315 9.34 26.84 8.08
C GLU A 315 8.04 26.05 8.30
N LEU A 316 7.79 25.60 9.53
CA LEU A 316 6.54 24.91 9.88
C LEU A 316 5.32 25.82 9.61
N MET A 317 5.37 27.07 10.07
CA MET A 317 4.28 28.03 9.85
C MET A 317 4.07 28.35 8.36
N ARG A 318 5.13 28.34 7.54
CA ARG A 318 5.03 28.51 6.09
C ARG A 318 4.21 27.39 5.44
N GLN A 319 4.40 26.14 5.88
CA GLN A 319 3.62 25.00 5.38
C GLN A 319 2.12 25.15 5.70
N PHE A 320 1.78 25.57 6.92
CA PHE A 320 0.39 25.82 7.31
C PHE A 320 -0.28 26.99 6.57
N LYS A 321 0.47 28.07 6.29
CA LYS A 321 -0.03 29.19 5.49
C LYS A 321 -0.33 28.80 4.04
N SER A 322 0.57 28.01 3.44
CA SER A 322 0.46 27.56 2.05
C SER A 322 -0.71 26.60 1.81
N ALA A 323 -1.34 26.10 2.87
CA ALA A 323 -2.48 25.19 2.81
C ALA A 323 -3.85 25.89 2.86
N LYS A 324 -3.93 27.21 3.11
CA LYS A 324 -5.19 27.97 3.07
C LYS A 324 -5.45 28.48 1.64
N PRO A 325 -6.70 28.45 1.12
CA PRO A 325 -7.04 29.04 -0.18
C PRO A 325 -6.73 30.53 -0.25
N GLU A 326 -6.32 31.04 -1.42
CA GLU A 326 -5.86 32.40 -1.72
C GLU A 326 -6.93 33.52 -1.57
N THR A 327 -7.79 33.51 -0.55
CA THR A 327 -8.81 34.56 -0.35
C THR A 327 -8.36 35.70 0.57
N SER A 328 -7.07 35.87 0.83
CA SER A 328 -6.58 37.05 1.55
C SER A 328 -5.25 37.56 0.98
N ASN A 329 -5.36 38.35 -0.08
CA ASN A 329 -4.33 39.26 -0.61
C ASN A 329 -4.00 40.39 0.40
N ASN A 330 -3.51 40.03 1.58
CA ASN A 330 -2.98 40.98 2.55
C ASN A 330 -1.71 40.40 3.21
N GLU A 331 -0.65 40.21 2.42
CA GLU A 331 0.71 40.09 2.96
C GLU A 331 1.52 41.33 2.62
N LYS A 332 1.51 42.31 3.53
CA LYS A 332 2.72 43.08 3.85
C LYS A 332 2.82 43.14 5.38
N ASN A 333 3.91 42.58 5.91
CA ASN A 333 4.34 42.62 7.33
C ASN A 333 3.66 41.68 8.34
N GLY A 334 3.42 40.42 7.98
CA GLY A 334 3.20 39.36 8.96
C GLY A 334 4.54 38.86 9.54
N SER A 335 5.01 39.52 10.59
CA SER A 335 6.21 39.18 11.35
C SER A 335 6.39 37.66 11.57
N ARG A 336 7.56 37.11 11.19
CA ARG A 336 7.83 35.67 11.28
C ARG A 336 7.99 35.24 12.74
N ALA A 337 7.24 34.22 13.15
CA ALA A 337 7.52 33.49 14.37
C ALA A 337 8.77 32.64 14.11
N GLU A 338 9.82 32.85 14.89
CA GLU A 338 11.09 32.14 14.78
C GLU A 338 11.35 31.38 16.09
N GLY A 339 12.12 30.29 16.00
CA GLY A 339 12.49 29.45 17.14
C GLY A 339 12.62 27.98 16.74
N ARG A 340 13.18 27.15 17.63
CA ARG A 340 13.19 25.70 17.46
C ARG A 340 12.10 25.05 18.29
N LEU A 341 11.30 24.22 17.63
CA LEU A 341 10.18 23.53 18.21
C LEU A 341 10.57 22.07 18.51
N LYS A 342 10.27 21.66 19.73
CA LYS A 342 10.20 20.27 20.18
C LYS A 342 8.77 19.98 20.60
N ALA A 343 8.20 18.88 20.16
CA ALA A 343 6.87 18.48 20.63
C ALA A 343 6.75 16.98 20.79
N LYS A 344 5.86 16.56 21.68
CA LYS A 344 5.42 15.18 21.82
C LYS A 344 3.91 15.18 21.85
N VAL A 345 3.29 14.42 20.97
CA VAL A 345 1.84 14.33 20.81
C VAL A 345 1.44 12.86 20.78
N SER A 346 0.53 12.48 21.66
CA SER A 346 -0.15 11.19 21.64
C SER A 346 -1.58 11.39 21.15
N LEU A 347 -2.00 10.59 20.19
CA LEU A 347 -3.35 10.59 19.64
C LEU A 347 -3.99 9.21 19.81
N GLU A 348 -5.30 9.18 19.97
CA GLU A 348 -6.10 7.95 19.92
C GLU A 348 -7.47 8.24 19.31
N GLY A 349 -8.11 7.23 18.76
CA GLY A 349 -9.42 7.39 18.16
C GLY A 349 -9.85 6.19 17.34
N ASN A 350 -10.79 6.43 16.43
CA ASN A 350 -11.39 5.45 15.55
C ASN A 350 -11.22 5.87 14.07
N PHE A 351 -10.69 4.98 13.22
CA PHE A 351 -10.51 5.19 11.79
C PHE A 351 -11.83 5.41 11.03
N ASN A 352 -12.90 4.76 11.47
CA ASN A 352 -14.24 4.86 10.88
C ASN A 352 -15.02 6.09 11.39
N GLU A 353 -14.57 6.72 12.47
CA GLU A 353 -15.18 7.93 13.04
C GLU A 353 -14.10 9.00 13.27
N PRO A 354 -13.62 9.71 12.24
CA PRO A 354 -12.49 10.66 12.37
C PRO A 354 -12.70 11.73 13.46
N GLY A 355 -13.96 12.12 13.73
CA GLY A 355 -14.33 13.05 14.80
C GLY A 355 -14.12 12.53 16.23
N SER A 356 -13.90 11.22 16.41
CA SER A 356 -13.58 10.58 17.70
C SER A 356 -12.14 10.84 18.16
N THR A 357 -11.29 11.42 17.31
CA THR A 357 -9.88 11.64 17.60
C THR A 357 -9.71 12.49 18.86
N SER A 358 -9.05 11.94 19.86
CA SER A 358 -8.62 12.61 21.07
C SER A 358 -7.09 12.55 21.18
N GLY A 359 -6.52 13.33 22.08
CA GLY A 359 -5.08 13.31 22.24
C GLY A 359 -4.57 14.23 23.32
N ARG A 360 -3.29 14.13 23.61
CA ARG A 360 -2.57 14.99 24.54
C ARG A 360 -1.22 15.32 23.95
N GLY A 361 -0.74 16.52 24.22
CA GLY A 361 0.58 16.90 23.77
C GLY A 361 1.25 17.93 24.63
N ARG A 362 2.55 18.00 24.45
CA ARG A 362 3.42 19.04 24.97
C ARG A 362 4.21 19.63 23.83
N VAL A 363 4.20 20.95 23.72
CA VAL A 363 5.04 21.73 22.82
C VAL A 363 6.01 22.52 23.66
N TYR A 364 7.26 22.53 23.24
CA TYR A 364 8.31 23.38 23.76
C TYR A 364 8.94 24.12 22.59
N ILE A 365 9.09 25.44 22.72
CA ILE A 365 9.75 26.28 21.73
C ILE A 365 10.88 26.99 22.44
N ASP A 366 12.09 26.86 21.93
CA ASP A 366 13.24 27.66 22.36
C ASP A 366 13.59 28.71 21.31
N GLN A 367 14.45 29.66 21.70
CA GLN A 367 14.90 30.77 20.84
C GLN A 367 13.71 31.53 20.23
N ALA A 368 12.62 31.62 21.01
CA ALA A 368 11.30 31.94 20.48
C ALA A 368 11.14 33.45 20.27
N GLN A 369 11.27 33.95 19.04
CA GLN A 369 11.03 35.37 18.75
C GLN A 369 9.52 35.65 18.56
N LEU A 370 8.73 35.42 19.61
CA LEU A 370 7.27 35.48 19.54
C LEU A 370 6.68 36.87 19.69
N TYR A 371 7.48 37.88 20.03
CA TYR A 371 7.04 39.28 20.16
C TYR A 371 6.37 39.81 18.89
N LYS A 372 6.69 39.17 17.77
CA LYS A 372 6.22 39.45 16.42
C LYS A 372 4.80 38.90 16.13
N LEU A 373 4.30 37.96 16.93
CA LEU A 373 2.98 37.36 16.69
C LEU A 373 1.83 38.33 17.02
N PRO A 374 0.79 38.41 16.18
CA PRO A 374 -0.37 39.28 16.44
C PRO A 374 -1.05 39.03 17.79
N LEU A 375 -1.11 37.78 18.23
CA LEU A 375 -1.65 37.42 19.55
C LEU A 375 -0.80 38.00 20.69
N MET A 376 0.53 37.93 20.58
CA MET A 376 1.43 38.47 21.59
C MET A 376 1.35 39.99 21.66
N ILE A 377 1.26 40.67 20.51
CA ILE A 377 1.04 42.12 20.46
C ILE A 377 -0.26 42.50 21.18
N ARG A 378 -1.35 41.73 20.99
CA ARG A 378 -2.63 41.95 21.70
C ARG A 378 -2.47 41.78 23.20
N ILE A 379 -1.82 40.70 23.66
CA ILE A 379 -1.59 40.45 25.09
C ILE A 379 -0.77 41.58 25.72
N MET A 380 0.33 42.01 25.07
CA MET A 380 1.19 43.09 25.56
C MET A 380 0.43 44.41 25.70
N ARG A 381 -0.41 44.74 24.72
CA ARG A 381 -1.27 45.94 24.76
C ARG A 381 -2.29 45.88 25.90
N THR A 382 -2.95 44.73 26.08
CA THR A 382 -3.92 44.54 27.19
C THR A 382 -3.25 44.68 28.55
N LEU A 383 -2.02 44.19 28.69
CA LEU A 383 -1.25 44.28 29.93
C LEU A 383 -0.54 45.63 30.11
N SER A 384 -0.75 46.59 29.19
CA SER A 384 -0.11 47.91 29.18
C SER A 384 1.42 47.85 29.32
N LEU A 385 2.03 46.81 28.76
CA LEU A 385 3.47 46.61 28.82
C LEU A 385 4.15 47.50 27.78
N GLN A 386 5.14 48.30 28.19
CA GLN A 386 5.99 49.02 27.24
C GLN A 386 6.67 48.00 26.31
N PRO A 387 6.86 48.31 25.02
CA PRO A 387 7.66 47.48 24.12
C PRO A 387 9.12 47.51 24.57
N ALA A 388 9.42 46.76 25.62
CA ALA A 388 10.77 46.53 26.09
C ALA A 388 11.49 45.70 25.03
N LYS A 389 12.76 46.06 24.82
CA LYS A 389 13.76 45.52 23.87
C LYS A 389 13.47 44.08 23.41
N ALA A 390 13.66 43.84 22.11
CA ALA A 390 13.47 42.56 21.44
C ALA A 390 13.82 41.34 22.32
N ASN A 391 12.94 40.33 22.34
CA ASN A 391 13.03 39.06 23.08
C ASN A 391 12.54 39.09 24.55
N ALA A 392 11.26 39.45 24.75
CA ALA A 392 10.64 39.37 26.09
C ALA A 392 10.48 37.92 26.61
N PHE A 393 10.38 36.95 25.71
CA PHE A 393 10.28 35.52 26.01
C PHE A 393 11.32 34.78 25.18
N ASP A 394 12.06 33.89 25.82
CA ASP A 394 13.04 33.02 25.17
C ASP A 394 12.46 31.64 24.92
N THR A 395 11.56 31.20 25.82
CA THR A 395 11.00 29.85 25.79
C THR A 395 9.50 29.85 25.96
N VAL A 396 8.86 28.85 25.35
CA VAL A 396 7.43 28.60 25.48
C VAL A 396 7.21 27.13 25.77
N GLN A 397 6.38 26.86 26.78
CA GLN A 397 5.85 25.53 27.03
C GLN A 397 4.33 25.56 26.93
N VAL A 398 3.77 24.62 26.17
CA VAL A 398 2.33 24.42 26.07
C VAL A 398 2.01 22.96 26.36
N ASP A 399 1.16 22.70 27.34
CA ASP A 399 0.54 21.40 27.56
C ASP A 399 -0.93 21.49 27.13
N PHE A 400 -1.40 20.52 26.35
CA PHE A 400 -2.76 20.55 25.80
C PHE A 400 -3.38 19.16 25.72
N TYR A 401 -4.71 19.12 25.60
CA TYR A 401 -5.44 17.95 25.14
C TYR A 401 -6.40 18.32 24.00
N LEU A 402 -6.66 17.35 23.13
CA LEU A 402 -7.61 17.43 22.04
C LEU A 402 -8.89 16.69 22.45
N GLN A 403 -10.02 17.37 22.33
CA GLN A 403 -11.35 16.80 22.55
C GLN A 403 -12.24 17.15 21.36
N GLY A 404 -12.39 16.20 20.42
CA GLY A 404 -13.13 16.41 19.19
C GLY A 404 -12.55 17.58 18.38
N GLN A 405 -13.30 18.68 18.29
CA GLN A 405 -12.92 19.87 17.51
C GLN A 405 -12.13 20.91 18.32
N ASN A 406 -12.03 20.74 19.64
CA ASN A 406 -11.41 21.70 20.54
C ASN A 406 -10.01 21.26 20.94
N ILE A 407 -9.07 22.20 20.95
CA ILE A 407 -7.77 22.06 21.60
C ILE A 407 -7.84 22.85 22.91
N VAL A 408 -7.73 22.18 24.04
CA VAL A 408 -7.71 22.81 25.35
C VAL A 408 -6.27 22.88 25.83
N PHE A 409 -5.75 24.10 25.94
CA PHE A 409 -4.45 24.39 26.53
C PHE A 409 -4.59 24.42 28.03
N THR A 410 -4.15 23.35 28.69
CA THR A 410 -4.14 23.31 30.15
C THR A 410 -3.02 24.19 30.68
N LYS A 411 -1.83 24.14 30.07
CA LYS A 411 -0.68 24.95 30.49
C LYS A 411 -0.16 25.77 29.32
N ILE A 412 0.06 27.05 29.53
CA ILE A 412 0.87 27.92 28.67
C ILE A 412 1.85 28.64 29.59
N ILE A 413 3.14 28.42 29.41
CA ILE A 413 4.21 29.17 30.08
C ILE A 413 5.01 29.89 29.01
N LEU A 414 5.13 31.19 29.16
CA LEU A 414 6.02 32.04 28.37
C LEU A 414 7.08 32.56 29.35
N ASP A 415 8.33 32.22 29.11
CA ASP A 415 9.43 32.53 30.03
C ASP A 415 10.55 33.26 29.32
N GLY A 416 11.09 34.28 29.96
CA GLY A 416 12.16 35.10 29.42
C GLY A 416 12.69 36.11 30.44
N PRO A 417 13.81 36.77 30.11
CA PRO A 417 14.55 37.61 31.04
C PRO A 417 13.77 38.85 31.49
N ALA A 418 12.83 39.32 30.67
CA ALA A 418 12.04 40.51 30.96
C ALA A 418 10.72 40.21 31.67
N LEU A 419 10.13 39.04 31.40
CA LEU A 419 8.78 38.72 31.84
C LEU A 419 8.54 37.21 31.83
N ARG A 420 7.81 36.74 32.86
CA ARG A 420 7.22 35.40 32.87
C ARG A 420 5.70 35.49 32.87
N MET A 421 5.05 34.70 32.03
CA MET A 421 3.59 34.60 31.97
C MET A 421 3.13 33.16 32.01
N GLY A 422 2.00 32.93 32.69
CA GLY A 422 1.31 31.65 32.74
C GLY A 422 -0.11 31.81 32.24
N GLY A 423 -0.69 30.76 31.64
CA GLY A 423 -2.07 30.81 31.16
C GLY A 423 -2.65 29.47 30.77
N MET A 424 -3.90 29.52 30.35
CA MET A 424 -4.71 28.42 29.83
C MET A 424 -5.63 28.94 28.74
N GLY A 425 -6.15 28.06 27.89
CA GLY A 425 -6.96 28.49 26.75
C GLY A 425 -7.74 27.38 26.09
N VAL A 426 -8.66 27.77 25.22
CA VAL A 426 -9.41 26.86 24.35
C VAL A 426 -9.35 27.41 22.93
N TYR A 427 -9.04 26.54 21.98
CA TYR A 427 -9.08 26.81 20.54
C TYR A 427 -10.08 25.89 19.85
N ASP A 428 -11.09 26.49 19.21
CA ASP A 428 -12.07 25.77 18.40
C ASP A 428 -11.60 25.77 16.95
N ARG A 429 -11.26 24.58 16.45
CA ARG A 429 -10.69 24.41 15.10
C ARG A 429 -11.69 24.70 13.98
N LYS A 430 -12.99 24.53 14.25
CA LYS A 430 -14.04 24.70 13.23
C LYS A 430 -14.40 26.17 13.06
N LYS A 431 -14.46 26.91 14.16
CA LYS A 431 -14.79 28.33 14.16
C LYS A 431 -13.57 29.26 14.06
N ASP A 432 -12.35 28.72 14.11
CA ASP A 432 -11.07 29.46 14.03
C ASP A 432 -10.99 30.60 15.07
N TRP A 433 -11.35 30.30 16.34
CA TRP A 433 -11.23 31.25 17.45
C TRP A 433 -10.49 30.65 18.65
N LEU A 434 -9.77 31.52 19.35
CA LEU A 434 -8.92 31.20 20.50
C LEU A 434 -9.31 32.11 21.67
N ALA A 435 -9.66 31.53 22.81
CA ALA A 435 -9.72 32.22 24.09
C ALA A 435 -8.56 31.79 24.99
N VAL A 436 -7.91 32.76 25.63
CA VAL A 436 -6.80 32.52 26.56
C VAL A 436 -6.96 33.40 27.78
N VAL A 437 -6.74 32.82 28.96
CA VAL A 437 -6.55 33.55 30.22
C VAL A 437 -5.07 33.53 30.54
N VAL A 438 -4.46 34.69 30.76
CA VAL A 438 -3.03 34.83 31.06
C VAL A 438 -2.82 35.64 32.35
N LYS A 439 -1.76 35.31 33.08
CA LYS A 439 -1.34 35.98 34.30
C LYS A 439 0.18 36.17 34.31
N ARG A 440 0.61 37.36 34.73
CA ARG A 440 2.02 37.72 34.92
C ARG A 440 2.57 37.12 36.22
N ASP A 441 3.85 36.76 36.20
CA ASP A 441 4.62 36.23 37.33
C ASP A 441 3.83 35.13 38.09
N PRO A 442 3.43 34.05 37.38
CA PRO A 442 2.59 33.01 37.95
C PRO A 442 3.32 32.28 39.09
N PRO A 443 2.68 32.08 40.27
CA PRO A 443 3.25 31.23 41.32
C PRO A 443 3.32 29.77 40.84
N ASP A 444 4.12 28.93 41.50
CA ASP A 444 4.31 27.51 41.12
C ASP A 444 2.98 26.74 40.99
N ASN A 445 1.95 27.15 41.74
CA ASN A 445 0.60 26.60 41.67
C ASN A 445 -0.43 27.59 41.07
N ILE A 446 -0.23 27.95 39.80
CA ILE A 446 -1.15 28.77 38.98
C ILE A 446 -2.58 28.20 38.90
N TRP A 447 -2.72 26.90 39.12
CA TRP A 447 -3.92 26.10 38.87
C TRP A 447 -5.08 26.40 39.81
N SER A 448 -4.81 26.86 41.03
CA SER A 448 -5.84 27.10 42.06
C SER A 448 -6.54 28.46 41.97
N LYS A 449 -6.08 29.36 41.10
CA LYS A 449 -6.53 30.76 41.06
C LYS A 449 -7.06 31.22 39.70
N LEU A 450 -7.13 30.34 38.71
CA LEU A 450 -7.67 30.68 37.39
C LEU A 450 -9.15 30.27 37.32
N PRO A 451 -10.04 31.15 36.82
CA PRO A 451 -11.45 30.80 36.66
C PRO A 451 -11.59 29.62 35.70
N SER A 452 -12.52 28.71 35.98
CA SER A 452 -12.92 27.66 35.04
C SER A 452 -13.47 28.31 33.77
N PHE A 453 -13.07 27.80 32.59
CA PHE A 453 -13.70 28.21 31.35
C PHE A 453 -15.20 27.90 31.41
N PRO A 454 -16.09 28.81 30.96
CA PRO A 454 -17.50 28.49 30.81
C PRO A 454 -17.69 27.33 29.82
N GLU A 455 -18.65 26.44 30.12
CA GLU A 455 -19.00 25.26 29.31
C GLU A 455 -19.42 25.58 27.87
#